data_AF-A0A7E6EJ16-F1
#
_entry.id   AF-A0A7E6EJ16-F1
#
_cell.length_a   1.000
_cell.length_b   1.000
_cell.length_c   1.000
_cell.angle_alpha   90.00
_cell.angle_beta   90.00
_cell.angle_gamma   90.00
#
_symmetry.space_group_name_H-M   'P 1'
#
loop_
_entity.id
_entity.type
_entity.pdbx_description
1 polymer ?
#
loop_
_entity_poly.entity_id
_entity_poly.type
_entity_poly.pdbx_seq_one_letter_code
_entity_poly.pdbx_strand_id
1 'polypeptide(L)'
;MSRPAQATTYGKRAAMWTADLLADLKSLTDIRSNLRLKGLKGATGSQDSYLSILDDTFKVLNYAIIKVKSLEEKLVSVFDFVGLYFYVSNSAYVVTGQTYSRKQDVMILNGLASLGASIHKICTDIRLLAHDRELSEPFGDEQIGIYL
;
A
#
# COMPACT_ATOMS: atom_id res chain seq x y z
N MET A 1 22.19 -23.89 15.30
CA MET A 1 22.76 -23.53 16.61
C MET A 1 23.31 -22.12 16.52
N SER A 2 22.65 -21.16 17.19
CA SER A 2 23.22 -19.83 17.45
C SER A 2 24.45 -20.00 18.35
N ARG A 3 25.54 -19.29 18.06
CA ARG A 3 26.72 -19.24 18.92
C ARG A 3 26.60 -18.07 19.90
N PRO A 4 27.12 -18.17 21.13
CA PRO A 4 27.16 -17.03 22.04
C PRO A 4 27.91 -15.87 21.40
N ALA A 5 27.30 -14.70 21.41
CA ALA A 5 27.90 -13.45 20.94
C ALA A 5 28.12 -12.50 22.14
N GLN A 6 28.59 -11.29 21.88
CA GLN A 6 28.65 -10.25 22.91
C GLN A 6 27.25 -9.95 23.47
N ALA A 7 27.19 -9.58 24.75
CA ALA A 7 25.93 -9.31 25.43
C ALA A 7 25.16 -8.13 24.78
N THR A 8 23.84 -8.25 24.76
CA THR A 8 22.89 -7.19 24.35
C THR A 8 21.73 -7.14 25.33
N THR A 9 20.85 -6.14 25.21
CA THR A 9 19.64 -6.04 26.04
C THR A 9 18.40 -6.43 25.24
N TYR A 10 17.35 -6.93 25.92
CA TYR A 10 16.06 -7.21 25.28
C TYR A 10 15.49 -5.97 24.58
N GLY A 11 15.62 -4.80 25.21
CA GLY A 11 15.19 -3.53 24.61
C GLY A 11 15.95 -3.20 23.30
N LYS A 12 17.26 -3.46 23.24
CA LYS A 12 18.03 -3.28 22.01
C LYS A 12 17.59 -4.25 20.91
N ARG A 13 17.30 -5.51 21.26
CA ARG A 13 16.76 -6.50 20.32
C ARG A 13 15.38 -6.09 19.79
N ALA A 14 14.47 -5.69 20.68
CA ALA A 14 13.16 -5.18 20.30
C ALA A 14 13.26 -3.93 19.41
N ALA A 15 14.21 -3.02 19.69
CA ALA A 15 14.45 -1.86 18.83
C ALA A 15 14.90 -2.24 17.41
N MET A 16 15.59 -3.37 17.21
CA MET A 16 15.91 -3.86 15.86
C MET A 16 14.64 -4.31 15.12
N TRP A 17 13.75 -5.04 15.79
CA TRP A 17 12.45 -5.42 15.23
C TRP A 17 11.62 -4.20 14.83
N THR A 18 11.56 -3.20 15.73
CA THR A 18 10.84 -1.95 15.47
C THR A 18 11.45 -1.15 14.30
N ALA A 19 12.77 -1.19 14.12
CA ALA A 19 13.42 -0.51 13.01
C ALA A 19 12.98 -1.08 11.64
N ASP A 20 12.88 -2.40 11.52
CA ASP A 20 12.38 -3.07 10.30
C ASP A 20 10.92 -2.69 10.04
N LEU A 21 10.06 -2.78 11.06
CA LEU A 21 8.64 -2.39 10.96
C LEU A 21 8.45 -0.91 10.62
N LEU A 22 9.32 -0.03 11.11
CA LEU A 22 9.29 1.40 10.76
C LEU A 22 9.66 1.63 9.30
N ALA A 23 10.64 0.88 8.78
CA ALA A 23 11.00 0.93 7.37
C ALA A 23 9.84 0.45 6.47
N ASP A 24 9.17 -0.64 6.85
CA ASP A 24 7.98 -1.13 6.16
C ASP A 24 6.82 -0.14 6.22
N LEU A 25 6.54 0.46 7.38
CA LEU A 25 5.51 1.49 7.54
C LEU A 25 5.76 2.68 6.61
N LYS A 26 7.01 3.14 6.53
CA LYS A 26 7.39 4.22 5.61
C LYS A 26 7.17 3.81 4.16
N SER A 27 7.66 2.64 3.76
CA SER A 27 7.49 2.12 2.39
C SER A 27 6.02 2.01 1.99
N LEU A 28 5.17 1.44 2.86
CA LEU A 28 3.73 1.31 2.61
C LEU A 28 3.02 2.65 2.57
N THR A 29 3.46 3.62 3.40
CA THR A 29 2.94 5.00 3.36
C THR A 29 3.30 5.68 2.04
N ASP A 30 4.53 5.49 1.56
CA ASP A 30 5.00 6.01 0.28
C ASP A 30 4.24 5.35 -0.89
N ILE A 31 4.05 4.03 -0.88
CA ILE A 31 3.25 3.33 -1.89
C ILE A 31 1.82 3.88 -1.91
N ARG A 32 1.17 3.94 -0.73
CA ARG A 32 -0.21 4.43 -0.59
C ARG A 32 -0.37 5.86 -1.11
N SER A 33 0.53 6.77 -0.73
CA SER A 33 0.46 8.18 -1.16
C SER A 33 0.67 8.36 -2.67
N ASN A 34 1.26 7.37 -3.35
CA ASN A 34 1.52 7.39 -4.78
C ASN A 34 0.55 6.53 -5.61
N LEU A 35 -0.45 5.88 -5.01
CA LEU A 35 -1.46 5.12 -5.74
C LEU A 35 -2.29 6.05 -6.62
N ARG A 36 -2.43 5.75 -7.91
CA ARG A 36 -3.22 6.59 -8.83
C ARG A 36 -4.46 5.88 -9.32
N LEU A 37 -5.53 6.65 -9.49
CA LEU A 37 -6.74 6.18 -10.16
C LEU A 37 -6.46 5.97 -11.65
N LYS A 38 -7.19 5.05 -12.29
CA LYS A 38 -7.18 4.96 -13.76
C LYS A 38 -7.71 6.26 -14.38
N GLY A 39 -8.78 6.82 -13.84
CA GLY A 39 -9.49 7.95 -14.42
C GLY A 39 -10.36 7.58 -15.63
N LEU A 40 -10.81 8.61 -16.33
CA LEU A 40 -11.70 8.53 -17.48
C LEU A 40 -10.89 8.36 -18.77
N LYS A 41 -10.40 7.15 -19.02
CA LYS A 41 -9.45 6.87 -20.12
C LYS A 41 -10.02 6.14 -21.33
N GLY A 42 -11.24 5.62 -21.23
CA GLY A 42 -11.89 4.89 -22.31
C GLY A 42 -11.34 3.47 -22.47
N ALA A 43 -11.64 2.84 -23.61
CA ALA A 43 -11.28 1.46 -23.90
C ALA A 43 -9.79 1.26 -24.18
N THR A 44 -9.13 2.22 -24.82
CA THR A 44 -7.73 2.12 -25.25
C THR A 44 -6.81 3.13 -24.57
N GLY A 45 -7.34 4.02 -23.73
CA GLY A 45 -6.55 5.04 -23.03
C GLY A 45 -6.64 6.45 -23.63
N SER A 46 -7.21 6.59 -24.84
CA SER A 46 -7.28 7.83 -25.63
C SER A 46 -8.40 8.80 -25.22
N GLN A 47 -9.33 8.37 -24.36
CA GLN A 47 -10.53 9.13 -23.99
C GLN A 47 -11.54 9.35 -25.14
N ASP A 48 -11.39 8.68 -26.28
CA ASP A 48 -12.19 8.93 -27.51
C ASP A 48 -13.70 8.94 -27.26
N SER A 49 -14.22 7.93 -26.54
CA SER A 49 -15.65 7.83 -26.25
C SER A 49 -16.18 8.97 -25.38
N TYR A 50 -15.34 9.53 -24.49
CA TYR A 50 -15.74 10.66 -23.66
C TYR A 50 -15.68 11.97 -24.43
N LEU A 51 -14.67 12.13 -25.28
CA LEU A 51 -14.56 13.27 -26.18
C LEU A 51 -15.75 13.33 -27.15
N SER A 52 -16.13 12.20 -27.75
CA SER A 52 -17.26 12.15 -28.69
C SER A 52 -18.61 12.50 -28.05
N ILE A 53 -18.84 12.12 -26.80
CA ILE A 53 -20.08 12.43 -26.08
C ILE A 53 -20.12 13.91 -25.66
N LEU A 54 -18.97 14.50 -25.35
CA LEU A 54 -18.88 15.87 -24.83
C LEU A 54 -18.68 16.93 -25.92
N ASP A 55 -18.37 16.51 -27.15
CA ASP A 55 -18.26 17.35 -28.34
C ASP A 55 -19.64 17.56 -29.01
N ASP A 56 -20.55 18.17 -28.24
CA ASP A 56 -21.91 18.49 -28.70
C ASP A 56 -21.94 19.80 -29.55
N THR A 57 -20.79 20.43 -29.79
CA THR A 57 -20.70 21.76 -30.46
C THR A 57 -19.72 21.86 -31.63
N PHE A 58 -19.08 20.76 -32.09
CA PHE A 58 -18.37 20.63 -33.38
C PHE A 58 -17.31 21.69 -33.74
N LYS A 59 -16.91 22.61 -32.86
CA LYS A 59 -16.13 23.80 -33.28
C LYS A 59 -14.80 24.01 -32.55
N VAL A 60 -14.55 23.38 -31.41
CA VAL A 60 -13.26 23.55 -30.71
C VAL A 60 -12.89 22.29 -29.93
N LEU A 61 -12.00 21.46 -30.50
CA LEU A 61 -11.43 20.26 -29.85
C LEU A 61 -10.89 20.54 -28.43
N ASN A 62 -10.30 21.73 -28.22
CA ASN A 62 -9.79 22.15 -26.90
C ASN A 62 -10.89 22.20 -25.82
N TYR A 63 -12.15 22.48 -26.19
CA TYR A 63 -13.25 22.60 -25.22
C TYR A 63 -13.71 21.23 -24.68
N ALA A 64 -13.77 20.21 -25.54
CA ALA A 64 -14.09 18.84 -25.12
C ALA A 64 -12.99 18.28 -24.19
N ILE A 65 -11.72 18.54 -24.50
CA ILE A 65 -10.58 18.15 -23.65
C ILE A 65 -10.67 18.79 -22.26
N ILE A 66 -10.98 20.09 -22.18
CA ILE A 66 -11.17 20.79 -20.90
C ILE A 66 -12.32 20.18 -20.09
N LYS A 67 -13.44 19.84 -20.74
CA LYS A 67 -14.58 19.17 -20.07
C LYS A 67 -14.20 17.79 -19.53
N VAL A 68 -13.52 16.95 -20.33
CA VAL A 68 -13.07 15.62 -19.88
C VAL A 68 -12.14 15.74 -18.67
N LYS A 69 -11.20 16.68 -18.72
CA LYS A 69 -10.28 16.94 -17.60
C LYS A 69 -11.03 17.39 -16.34
N SER A 70 -11.98 18.32 -16.46
CA SER A 70 -12.82 18.76 -15.34
C SER A 70 -13.68 17.62 -14.78
N LEU A 71 -14.18 16.71 -15.63
CA LEU A 71 -14.96 15.56 -15.20
C LEU A 71 -14.08 14.55 -14.44
N GLU A 72 -12.83 14.36 -14.86
CA GLU A 72 -11.86 13.53 -14.15
C GLU A 72 -11.44 14.15 -12.81
N GLU A 73 -11.25 15.46 -12.73
CA GLU A 73 -10.99 16.18 -11.47
C GLU A 73 -12.19 16.02 -10.50
N LYS A 74 -13.42 16.12 -11.01
CA LYS A 74 -14.62 15.86 -10.21
C LYS A 74 -14.69 14.40 -9.74
N LEU A 75 -14.33 13.45 -10.60
CA LEU A 75 -14.27 12.04 -10.21
C LEU A 75 -13.29 11.85 -9.04
N VAL A 76 -12.09 12.43 -9.12
CA VAL A 76 -11.13 12.43 -8.02
C VAL A 76 -11.75 13.02 -6.74
N SER A 77 -12.45 14.16 -6.84
CA SER A 77 -13.12 14.76 -5.67
C SER A 77 -14.28 13.93 -5.10
N VAL A 78 -14.94 13.10 -5.91
CA VAL A 78 -15.98 12.19 -5.41
C VAL A 78 -15.35 11.08 -4.58
N PHE A 79 -14.23 10.51 -5.04
CA PHE A 79 -13.44 9.55 -4.24
C PHE A 79 -12.99 10.17 -2.92
N ASP A 80 -12.65 11.47 -2.93
CA ASP A 80 -12.35 12.21 -1.72
C ASP A 80 -13.57 12.29 -0.78
N PHE A 81 -14.70 12.77 -1.31
CA PHE A 81 -15.96 12.93 -0.57
C PHE A 81 -16.47 11.63 0.07
N VAL A 82 -16.35 10.48 -0.61
CA VAL A 82 -16.81 9.17 -0.08
C VAL A 82 -15.81 8.54 0.90
N GLY A 83 -14.78 9.28 1.32
CA GLY A 83 -13.79 8.82 2.31
C GLY A 83 -12.75 7.85 1.76
N LEU A 84 -12.68 7.69 0.42
CA LEU A 84 -11.65 6.88 -0.23
C LEU A 84 -10.36 7.66 -0.50
N TYR A 85 -10.36 8.98 -0.24
CA TYR A 85 -9.19 9.87 -0.30
C TYR A 85 -7.95 9.28 0.37
N PHE A 86 -8.15 8.67 1.55
CA PHE A 86 -7.04 8.15 2.35
C PHE A 86 -6.28 7.02 1.64
N TYR A 87 -6.92 6.37 0.66
CA TYR A 87 -6.43 5.17 0.00
C TYR A 87 -5.89 5.43 -1.42
N VAL A 88 -6.08 6.62 -1.99
CA VAL A 88 -5.67 6.91 -3.37
C VAL A 88 -5.17 8.35 -3.50
N SER A 89 -4.11 8.58 -4.28
CA SER A 89 -3.60 9.92 -4.56
C SER A 89 -4.65 10.80 -5.26
N ASN A 90 -4.47 12.11 -5.14
CA ASN A 90 -5.30 13.15 -5.75
C ASN A 90 -5.11 13.28 -7.26
N SER A 91 -4.74 12.20 -7.93
CA SER A 91 -4.47 12.20 -9.35
C SER A 91 -4.83 10.88 -10.01
N ALA A 92 -5.39 10.99 -11.21
CA ALA A 92 -5.48 9.89 -12.14
C ALA A 92 -4.15 9.74 -12.90
N TYR A 93 -3.91 8.54 -13.44
CA TYR A 93 -2.86 8.34 -14.41
C TYR A 93 -3.09 9.23 -15.64
N VAL A 94 -2.03 9.87 -16.14
CA VAL A 94 -2.09 10.63 -17.39
C VAL A 94 -2.13 9.69 -18.59
N VAL A 95 -1.35 8.61 -18.54
CA VAL A 95 -1.20 7.63 -19.63
C VAL A 95 -1.60 6.25 -19.12
N THR A 96 -2.56 5.64 -19.80
CA THR A 96 -3.01 4.26 -19.56
C THR A 96 -3.35 3.59 -20.88
N GLY A 97 -3.49 2.26 -20.87
CA GLY A 97 -4.26 1.55 -21.89
C GLY A 97 -5.71 1.40 -21.43
N GLN A 98 -6.28 0.21 -21.66
CA GLN A 98 -7.59 -0.18 -21.11
C GLN A 98 -7.60 -0.20 -19.57
N THR A 99 -6.47 -0.54 -18.95
CA THR A 99 -6.29 -0.58 -17.50
C THR A 99 -5.19 0.38 -17.08
N TYR A 100 -5.12 0.66 -15.78
CA TYR A 100 -3.92 1.25 -15.19
C TYR A 100 -2.70 0.31 -15.38
N SER A 101 -1.50 0.85 -15.18
CA SER A 101 -0.27 0.05 -15.27
C SER A 101 -0.21 -0.99 -14.15
N ARG A 102 -0.14 -2.27 -14.52
CA ARG A 102 0.00 -3.40 -13.57
C ARG A 102 1.30 -3.37 -12.76
N LYS A 103 2.24 -2.49 -13.11
CA LYS A 103 3.39 -2.18 -12.25
C LYS A 103 2.95 -1.66 -10.87
N GLN A 104 1.82 -0.97 -10.77
CA GLN A 104 1.26 -0.54 -9.48
C GLN A 104 0.96 -1.75 -8.58
N ASP A 105 0.40 -2.83 -9.14
CA ASP A 105 0.12 -4.05 -8.39
C ASP A 105 1.41 -4.69 -7.85
N VAL A 106 2.47 -4.72 -8.67
CA VAL A 106 3.80 -5.22 -8.25
C VAL A 106 4.37 -4.39 -7.09
N MET A 107 4.24 -3.06 -7.13
CA MET A 107 4.72 -2.20 -6.05
C MET A 107 3.98 -2.49 -4.73
N ILE A 108 2.66 -2.67 -4.78
CA ILE A 108 1.85 -3.03 -3.62
C ILE A 108 2.28 -4.39 -3.06
N LEU A 109 2.37 -5.41 -3.92
CA LEU A 109 2.74 -6.76 -3.51
C LEU A 109 4.15 -6.81 -2.91
N ASN A 110 5.10 -6.08 -3.50
CA ASN A 110 6.46 -6.00 -2.95
C ASN A 110 6.49 -5.34 -1.56
N GLY A 111 5.71 -4.28 -1.35
CA GLY A 111 5.59 -3.65 -0.03
C GLY A 111 5.03 -4.62 1.03
N LEU A 112 3.99 -5.37 0.67
CA LEU A 112 3.42 -6.40 1.56
C LEU A 112 4.38 -7.57 1.80
N ALA A 113 5.12 -8.00 0.78
CA ALA A 113 6.11 -9.06 0.91
C ALA A 113 7.27 -8.65 1.83
N SER A 114 7.73 -7.39 1.75
CA SER A 114 8.73 -6.82 2.67
C SER A 114 8.26 -6.90 4.12
N LEU A 115 7.05 -6.41 4.41
CA LEU A 115 6.45 -6.49 5.73
C LEU A 115 6.34 -7.93 6.23
N GLY A 116 5.93 -8.85 5.36
CA GLY A 116 5.88 -10.27 5.67
C GLY A 116 7.24 -10.85 6.09
N ALA A 117 8.32 -10.44 5.42
CA ALA A 117 9.68 -10.88 5.77
C ALA A 117 10.11 -10.37 7.16
N SER A 118 9.83 -9.09 7.46
CA SER A 118 10.08 -8.50 8.77
C SER A 118 9.32 -9.24 9.88
N ILE A 119 8.01 -9.44 9.71
CA ILE A 119 7.17 -10.17 10.67
C ILE A 119 7.68 -11.59 10.86
N HIS A 120 7.98 -12.31 9.77
CA HIS A 120 8.48 -13.68 9.84
C HIS A 120 9.77 -13.76 10.67
N LYS A 121 10.72 -12.83 10.47
CA LYS A 121 11.96 -12.76 11.23
C LYS A 121 11.72 -12.48 12.72
N ILE A 122 10.85 -11.51 13.04
CA ILE A 122 10.49 -11.16 14.42
C ILE A 122 9.88 -12.36 15.14
N CYS A 123 8.87 -12.99 14.55
CA CYS A 123 8.21 -14.17 15.13
C CYS A 123 9.17 -15.36 15.28
N THR A 124 10.11 -15.53 14.34
CA THR A 124 11.15 -16.56 14.45
C THR A 124 12.06 -16.31 15.64
N ASP A 125 12.53 -15.07 15.83
CA ASP A 125 13.32 -14.71 17.01
C ASP A 125 12.55 -14.99 18.30
N ILE A 126 11.29 -14.55 18.40
CA ILE A 126 10.43 -14.77 19.58
C ILE A 126 10.29 -16.27 19.89
N ARG A 127 10.06 -17.10 18.86
CA ARG A 127 9.96 -18.57 19.03
C ARG A 127 11.25 -19.19 19.54
N LEU A 128 12.41 -18.71 19.08
CA LEU A 128 13.71 -19.18 19.59
C LEU A 128 13.93 -18.76 21.04
N LEU A 129 13.52 -17.54 21.43
CA LEU A 129 13.62 -17.07 22.81
C LEU A 129 12.67 -17.80 23.76
N ALA A 130 11.49 -18.19 23.26
CA ALA A 130 10.56 -19.02 24.02
C ALA A 130 11.12 -20.43 24.26
N HIS A 131 11.80 -21.02 23.27
CA HIS A 131 12.51 -22.29 23.45
C HIS A 131 13.57 -22.18 24.56
N ASP A 132 14.33 -21.08 24.61
CA ASP A 132 15.37 -20.84 25.61
C ASP A 132 14.80 -20.30 26.95
N ARG A 133 13.47 -20.17 27.07
CA ARG A 133 12.74 -19.66 28.24
C ARG A 133 13.11 -18.24 28.66
N GLU A 134 13.61 -17.43 27.72
CA GLU A 134 13.97 -16.02 27.94
C GLU A 134 12.76 -15.08 27.80
N LEU A 135 11.81 -15.43 26.94
CA LEU A 135 10.64 -14.62 26.61
C LEU A 135 9.47 -15.52 26.16
N SER A 136 8.24 -15.22 26.57
CA SER A 136 7.03 -15.90 26.12
C SER A 136 6.06 -14.93 25.43
N GLU A 137 5.19 -15.47 24.59
CA GLU A 137 4.04 -14.72 24.10
C GLU A 137 3.03 -14.47 25.24
N PRO A 138 2.16 -13.46 25.12
CA PRO A 138 1.07 -13.28 26.08
C PRO A 138 0.10 -14.46 26.01
N PHE A 139 -0.38 -14.91 27.17
CA PHE A 139 -1.35 -16.00 27.29
C PHE A 139 -2.71 -15.45 27.71
N GLY A 140 -3.79 -16.03 27.17
CA GLY A 140 -5.16 -15.71 27.60
C GLY A 140 -5.54 -16.39 28.91
N ASP A 141 -6.46 -15.80 29.67
CA ASP A 141 -6.85 -16.28 31.02
C ASP A 141 -7.34 -17.74 31.04
N GLU A 142 -7.98 -18.22 29.96
CA GLU A 142 -8.50 -19.59 29.82
C GLU A 142 -7.61 -20.49 28.93
N GLN A 143 -6.41 -20.05 28.57
CA GLN A 143 -5.57 -20.77 27.61
C GLN A 143 -5.02 -22.09 28.19
N ILE A 144 -5.55 -23.22 27.72
CA ILE A 144 -5.08 -24.55 28.06
C ILE A 144 -3.85 -24.88 27.19
N GLY A 145 -2.71 -25.14 27.84
CA GLY A 145 -1.43 -25.44 27.17
C GLY A 145 -0.17 -25.08 27.96
N ILE A 146 -0.30 -24.70 29.24
CA ILE A 146 0.78 -24.13 30.05
C ILE A 146 0.95 -24.92 31.36
N TYR A 147 1.15 -26.23 31.28
CA TYR A 147 1.66 -27.01 32.41
C TYR A 147 3.07 -27.49 32.09
N LEU A 148 4.04 -26.62 32.37
CA LEU A 148 5.43 -26.97 32.70
C LEU A 148 5.80 -26.24 33.99
#